data_AF-A0A966GG54-F1
#
_entry.id   AF-A0A966GG54-F1
#
_cell.length_a   1.000
_cell.length_b   1.000
_cell.length_c   1.000
_cell.angle_alpha   90.00
_cell.angle_beta   90.00
_cell.angle_gamma   90.00
#
_symmetry.space_group_name_H-M   'P 1'
#
loop_
_entity.id
_entity.type
_entity.pdbx_description
1 polymer ?
#
loop_
_entity_poly.entity_id
_entity_poly.type
_entity_poly.pdbx_seq_one_letter_code
_entity_poly.pdbx_strand_id
1 'polypeptide(L)'
;MADEATLAEHGAETGAGMPQLDFSTFPNQIFWLLVTLVVIYFILSRIALPRIGAVLAERAGTITNDVAAAEEMKARAVAAEAAYEKALADARAEANRIIAETKAGIQGELDIELKKADAEIAARTAESEKAIAAIRDSAVENVLSVARDTAEALVTALGANVDAAAVATAVSARMKGDA
;
A
#
# COMPACT_ATOMS: atom_id res chain seq x y z
N MET A 1 60.10 89.49 -51.77
CA MET A 1 58.65 89.57 -52.02
C MET A 1 57.98 88.71 -50.94
N ALA A 2 58.11 89.11 -49.67
CA ALA A 2 57.29 90.10 -48.94
C ALA A 2 55.89 89.57 -48.68
N ASP A 3 55.59 89.17 -47.44
CA ASP A 3 54.43 89.72 -46.70
C ASP A 3 54.53 89.46 -45.18
N GLU A 4 53.64 90.12 -44.44
CA GLU A 4 53.77 90.80 -43.15
C GLU A 4 53.94 90.04 -41.82
N ALA A 5 54.38 90.86 -40.85
CA ALA A 5 54.36 90.66 -39.42
C ALA A 5 52.94 90.64 -38.84
N THR A 6 52.74 89.92 -37.73
CA THR A 6 51.99 90.46 -36.59
C THR A 6 52.55 89.89 -35.30
N LEU A 7 53.06 90.82 -34.48
CA LEU A 7 53.49 90.61 -33.11
C LEU A 7 52.27 90.27 -32.24
N ALA A 8 52.36 89.20 -31.46
CA ALA A 8 51.59 89.04 -30.24
C ALA A 8 52.59 88.85 -29.10
N GLU A 9 53.10 89.97 -28.60
CA GLU A 9 53.84 90.05 -27.36
C GLU A 9 52.86 89.78 -26.21
N HIS A 10 52.96 88.60 -25.58
CA HIS A 10 52.42 88.40 -24.23
C HIS A 10 53.57 88.56 -23.26
N GLY A 11 53.62 89.76 -22.66
CA GLY A 11 54.61 90.16 -21.67
C GLY A 11 54.69 89.18 -20.51
N ALA A 12 55.93 88.87 -20.13
CA ALA A 12 56.26 88.13 -18.94
C ALA A 12 56.12 89.05 -17.72
N GLU A 13 55.20 88.72 -16.81
CA GLU A 13 55.28 89.16 -15.41
C GLU A 13 55.60 87.97 -14.49
N THR A 14 56.37 88.30 -13.47
CA THR A 14 57.20 87.46 -12.62
C THR A 14 56.43 86.59 -11.61
N GLY A 15 56.80 85.32 -11.50
CA GLY A 15 56.45 84.45 -10.36
C GLY A 15 56.92 83.01 -10.55
N ALA A 16 57.90 82.59 -9.74
CA ALA A 16 58.59 81.31 -9.85
C ALA A 16 57.68 80.07 -9.71
N GLY A 17 57.84 79.10 -10.61
CA GLY A 17 57.23 77.78 -10.52
C GLY A 17 56.94 77.21 -11.91
N MET A 18 57.01 75.89 -12.09
CA MET A 18 56.48 75.28 -13.32
C MET A 18 55.05 75.80 -13.56
N PRO A 19 54.64 76.13 -14.80
CA PRO A 19 53.32 76.71 -15.09
C PRO A 19 52.13 75.85 -14.59
N GLN A 20 52.39 74.59 -14.21
CA GLN A 20 51.45 73.70 -13.52
C GLN A 20 51.13 74.07 -12.05
N LEU A 21 51.96 74.89 -11.39
CA LEU A 21 51.88 75.21 -9.97
C LEU A 21 51.54 76.69 -9.71
N ASP A 22 50.79 77.30 -10.62
CA ASP A 22 50.28 78.66 -10.44
C ASP A 22 49.05 78.66 -9.51
N PHE A 23 49.29 78.99 -8.24
CA PHE A 23 48.28 79.07 -7.19
C PHE A 23 47.19 80.11 -7.42
N SER A 24 47.37 81.06 -8.36
CA SER A 24 46.35 82.05 -8.69
C SER A 24 45.09 81.44 -9.32
N THR A 25 45.23 80.29 -9.99
CA THR A 25 44.12 79.58 -10.65
C THR A 25 43.39 78.59 -9.74
N PHE A 26 44.00 78.23 -8.61
CA PHE A 26 43.51 77.19 -7.70
C PHE A 26 42.13 77.52 -7.09
N PRO A 27 41.82 78.76 -6.66
CA PRO A 27 40.50 79.08 -6.11
C PRO A 27 39.34 78.81 -7.09
N ASN A 28 39.52 79.13 -8.38
CA ASN A 28 38.51 78.87 -9.40
C ASN A 28 38.35 77.36 -9.68
N GLN A 29 39.45 76.61 -9.74
CA GLN A 29 39.40 75.16 -9.89
C GLN A 29 38.72 74.49 -8.69
N ILE A 30 39.06 74.91 -7.46
CA ILE A 30 38.46 74.40 -6.22
C ILE A 30 36.96 74.73 -6.18
N PHE A 31 36.54 75.92 -6.60
CA PHE A 31 35.13 76.28 -6.68
C PHE A 31 34.36 75.33 -7.60
N TRP A 32 34.82 75.12 -8.84
CA TRP A 32 34.15 74.20 -9.77
C TRP A 32 34.24 72.74 -9.34
N LEU A 33 35.34 72.33 -8.71
CA LEU A 33 35.47 71.01 -8.10
C LEU A 33 34.38 70.81 -7.04
N LEU A 34 34.18 71.76 -6.13
CA LEU A 34 33.14 71.66 -5.11
C LEU A 34 31.74 71.66 -5.74
N VAL A 35 31.47 72.51 -6.74
CA VAL A 35 30.19 72.53 -7.44
C VAL A 35 29.89 71.18 -8.10
N THR A 36 30.84 70.63 -8.87
CA THR A 36 30.67 69.35 -9.55
C THR A 36 30.57 68.18 -8.57
N LEU A 37 31.34 68.20 -7.48
CA LEU A 37 31.26 67.22 -6.41
C LEU A 37 29.88 67.21 -5.75
N VAL A 38 29.33 68.38 -5.43
CA VAL A 38 27.98 68.51 -4.85
C VAL A 38 26.91 68.00 -5.82
N VAL A 39 27.02 68.32 -7.11
CA VAL A 39 26.10 67.83 -8.14
C VAL A 39 26.14 66.30 -8.24
N ILE A 40 27.34 65.71 -8.32
CA ILE A 40 27.52 64.25 -8.35
C ILE A 40 26.99 63.61 -7.06
N TYR A 41 27.29 64.19 -5.90
CA TYR A 41 26.79 63.72 -4.61
C TYR A 41 25.25 63.69 -4.57
N PHE A 42 24.59 64.72 -5.10
CA PHE A 42 23.13 64.76 -5.18
C PHE A 42 22.58 63.68 -6.12
N ILE A 43 23.21 63.47 -7.28
CA ILE A 43 22.81 62.42 -8.23
C ILE A 43 22.97 61.03 -7.59
N LEU A 44 24.10 60.77 -6.94
CA LEU A 44 24.35 59.47 -6.30
C LEU A 44 23.39 59.23 -5.13
N SER A 45 23.24 60.20 -4.24
CA SER A 45 22.38 60.08 -3.05
C SER A 45 20.90 59.97 -3.41
N ARG A 46 20.44 60.72 -4.42
CA ARG A 46 19.01 60.80 -4.74
C ARG A 46 18.55 59.83 -5.83
N ILE A 47 19.44 59.35 -6.69
CA ILE A 47 19.09 58.51 -7.85
C ILE A 47 19.82 57.16 -7.81
N ALA A 48 21.14 57.14 -7.72
CA ALA A 48 21.90 55.89 -7.85
C ALA A 48 21.71 54.95 -6.64
N LEU A 49 21.91 55.45 -5.42
CA LEU A 49 21.77 54.65 -4.20
C LEU A 49 20.35 54.11 -3.98
N PRO A 50 19.27 54.90 -4.17
CA PRO A 50 17.91 54.37 -4.04
C PRO A 50 17.59 53.26 -5.06
N ARG A 51 18.10 53.35 -6.30
CA ARG A 51 17.91 52.30 -7.32
C ARG A 51 18.62 51.00 -6.93
N ILE A 52 19.85 51.08 -6.44
CA ILE A 52 20.59 49.90 -5.97
C ILE A 52 19.88 49.29 -4.75
N GLY A 53 19.43 50.13 -3.81
CA GLY A 53 18.67 49.68 -2.65
C GLY A 53 17.38 48.96 -3.03
N ALA A 54 16.64 49.45 -4.04
CA ALA A 54 15.43 48.80 -4.54
C ALA A 54 15.72 47.40 -5.12
N VAL A 55 16.76 47.26 -5.93
CA VAL A 55 17.15 45.94 -6.50
C VAL A 55 17.61 44.97 -5.41
N LEU A 56 18.35 45.46 -4.41
CA LEU A 56 18.78 44.61 -3.30
C LEU A 56 17.58 44.15 -2.44
N ALA A 57 16.63 45.05 -2.19
CA ALA A 57 15.40 44.73 -1.47
C ALA A 57 14.53 43.73 -2.24
N GLU A 58 14.39 43.89 -3.56
CA GLU A 58 13.69 42.94 -4.43
C GLU A 58 14.32 41.56 -4.35
N ARG A 59 15.65 41.46 -4.52
CA ARG A 59 16.38 40.19 -4.43
C ARG A 59 16.23 39.53 -3.06
N ALA A 60 16.38 40.30 -1.98
CA ALA A 60 16.19 39.80 -0.63
C ALA A 60 14.75 39.30 -0.40
N GLY A 61 13.77 40.02 -0.94
CA GLY A 61 12.36 39.63 -0.93
C GLY A 61 12.11 38.31 -1.67
N THR A 62 12.62 38.18 -2.90
CA THR A 62 12.50 36.94 -3.68
C THR A 62 13.15 35.76 -2.96
N ILE A 63 14.38 35.92 -2.46
CA ILE A 63 15.07 34.84 -1.72
C ILE A 63 14.26 34.43 -0.48
N THR A 64 13.75 35.40 0.28
CA THR A 64 12.95 35.11 1.49
C THR A 64 11.67 34.37 1.11
N ASN A 65 10.99 34.80 0.05
CA ASN A 65 9.78 34.15 -0.45
C ASN A 65 10.06 32.72 -0.94
N ASP A 66 11.15 32.51 -1.68
CA ASP A 66 11.54 31.20 -2.19
C ASP A 66 11.91 30.24 -1.06
N VAL A 67 12.61 30.74 -0.02
CA VAL A 67 12.90 29.96 1.19
C VAL A 67 11.63 29.58 1.92
N ALA A 68 10.71 30.53 2.14
CA ALA A 68 9.43 30.26 2.79
C ALA A 68 8.59 29.24 1.99
N ALA A 69 8.54 29.38 0.67
CA ALA A 69 7.86 28.43 -0.21
C ALA A 69 8.49 27.03 -0.15
N ALA A 70 9.82 26.94 -0.12
CA ALA A 70 10.54 25.68 0.00
C ALA A 70 10.29 25.01 1.35
N GLU A 71 10.27 25.77 2.45
CA GLU A 71 9.94 25.26 3.78
C GLU A 71 8.50 24.76 3.85
N GLU A 72 7.54 25.50 3.26
CA GLU A 72 6.14 25.09 3.19
C GLU A 72 5.97 23.80 2.37
N MET A 73 6.63 23.70 1.21
CA MET A 73 6.62 22.49 0.38
C MET A 73 7.24 21.29 1.12
N LYS A 74 8.33 21.51 1.87
CA LYS A 74 8.95 20.48 2.71
C LYS A 74 8.00 20.03 3.82
N ALA A 75 7.34 20.97 4.51
CA ALA A 75 6.37 20.65 5.55
C ALA A 75 5.18 19.85 4.99
N ARG A 76 4.66 20.24 3.82
CA ARG A 76 3.61 19.50 3.12
C ARG A 76 4.06 18.10 2.70
N ALA A 77 5.28 17.94 2.21
CA ALA A 77 5.83 16.64 1.85
C ALA A 77 5.92 15.70 3.07
N VAL A 78 6.46 16.18 4.20
CA VAL A 78 6.54 15.42 5.45
C VAL A 78 5.16 15.05 5.98
N ALA A 79 4.20 15.97 5.93
CA ALA A 79 2.82 15.70 6.34
C ALA A 79 2.15 14.65 5.43
N ALA A 80 2.38 14.72 4.12
CA ALA A 80 1.87 13.76 3.15
C ALA A 80 2.51 12.37 3.34
N GLU A 81 3.81 12.30 3.60
CA GLU A 81 4.53 11.06 3.91
C GLU A 81 3.97 10.40 5.18
N ALA A 82 3.81 11.17 6.27
CA ALA A 82 3.22 10.66 7.50
C ALA A 82 1.77 10.17 7.32
N ALA A 83 0.96 10.89 6.53
CA ALA A 83 -0.40 10.46 6.20
C ALA A 83 -0.41 9.19 5.36
N TYR A 84 0.51 9.06 4.39
CA TYR A 84 0.67 7.88 3.56
C TYR A 84 1.10 6.66 4.38
N GLU A 85 2.12 6.80 5.24
CA GLU A 85 2.58 5.70 6.11
C GLU A 85 1.47 5.25 7.06
N LYS A 86 0.72 6.19 7.63
CA LYS A 86 -0.45 5.87 8.46
C LYS A 86 -1.51 5.11 7.66
N ALA A 87 -1.89 5.60 6.49
CA ALA A 87 -2.88 4.93 5.64
C ALA A 87 -2.42 3.52 5.24
N LEU A 88 -1.13 3.32 4.99
CA LEU A 88 -0.55 2.01 4.69
C LEU A 88 -0.60 1.08 5.91
N ALA A 89 -0.29 1.58 7.10
CA ALA A 89 -0.38 0.82 8.34
C ALA A 89 -1.83 0.41 8.64
N ASP A 90 -2.77 1.35 8.51
CA ASP A 90 -4.20 1.10 8.72
C ASP A 90 -4.73 0.08 7.70
N ALA A 91 -4.37 0.20 6.42
CA ALA A 91 -4.76 -0.76 5.39
C ALA A 91 -4.21 -2.17 5.65
N ARG A 92 -2.96 -2.29 6.14
CA ARG A 92 -2.37 -3.59 6.52
C ARG A 92 -3.07 -4.18 7.74
N ALA A 93 -3.38 -3.37 8.74
CA ALA A 93 -4.13 -3.81 9.92
C ALA A 93 -5.52 -4.30 9.53
N GLU A 94 -6.20 -3.56 8.66
CA GLU A 94 -7.53 -3.92 8.15
C GLU A 94 -7.51 -5.20 7.32
N ALA A 95 -6.53 -5.36 6.42
CA ALA A 95 -6.36 -6.60 5.66
C ALA A 95 -6.16 -7.80 6.58
N ASN A 96 -5.32 -7.66 7.61
CA ASN A 96 -5.10 -8.73 8.60
C ASN A 96 -6.37 -9.04 9.40
N ARG A 97 -7.17 -8.02 9.75
CA ARG A 97 -8.46 -8.19 10.42
C ARG A 97 -9.43 -8.98 9.55
N ILE A 98 -9.58 -8.59 8.28
CA ILE A 98 -10.44 -9.28 7.32
C ILE A 98 -10.01 -10.74 7.14
N ILE A 99 -8.70 -11.01 7.02
CA ILE A 99 -8.17 -12.37 6.90
C ILE A 99 -8.50 -13.20 8.14
N ALA A 100 -8.33 -12.63 9.34
CA ALA A 100 -8.63 -13.32 10.59
C ALA A 100 -10.12 -13.63 10.74
N GLU A 101 -10.99 -12.64 10.46
CA GLU A 101 -12.44 -12.79 10.49
C GLU A 101 -12.94 -13.81 9.47
N THR A 102 -12.41 -13.75 8.23
CA THR A 102 -12.77 -14.71 7.18
C THR A 102 -12.35 -16.12 7.55
N LYS A 103 -11.13 -16.32 8.08
CA LYS A 103 -10.69 -17.64 8.54
C LYS A 103 -11.55 -18.18 9.68
N ALA A 104 -11.92 -17.33 10.62
CA ALA A 104 -12.80 -17.71 11.72
C ALA A 104 -14.20 -18.10 11.21
N GLY A 105 -14.75 -17.34 10.26
CA GLY A 105 -16.03 -17.66 9.61
C GLY A 105 -15.99 -18.99 8.87
N ILE A 106 -14.98 -19.20 8.02
CA ILE A 106 -14.78 -20.46 7.29
C ILE A 106 -14.66 -21.65 8.25
N GLN A 107 -13.88 -21.51 9.33
CA GLN A 107 -13.73 -22.60 10.31
C GLN A 107 -15.07 -22.92 10.98
N GLY A 108 -15.85 -21.90 11.34
CA GLY A 108 -17.18 -22.09 11.93
C GLY A 108 -18.15 -22.80 10.98
N GLU A 109 -18.19 -22.41 9.71
CA GLU A 109 -19.00 -23.08 8.68
C GLU A 109 -18.54 -24.53 8.43
N LEU A 110 -17.23 -24.75 8.38
CA LEU A 110 -16.66 -26.08 8.22
C LEU A 110 -17.04 -26.99 9.39
N ASP A 111 -16.96 -26.51 10.62
CA ASP A 111 -17.34 -27.28 11.81
C ASP A 111 -18.83 -27.66 11.83
N ILE A 112 -19.70 -26.78 11.31
CA ILE A 112 -21.14 -27.04 11.16
C ILE A 112 -21.37 -28.13 10.12
N GLU A 113 -20.77 -27.99 8.93
CA GLU A 113 -20.99 -28.94 7.85
C GLU A 113 -20.37 -30.31 8.16
N LEU A 114 -19.22 -30.35 8.85
CA LEU A 114 -18.62 -31.59 9.35
C LEU A 114 -19.55 -32.31 10.33
N LYS A 115 -20.12 -31.61 11.32
CA LYS A 115 -21.08 -32.22 12.26
C LYS A 115 -22.32 -32.76 11.57
N LYS A 116 -22.80 -32.06 10.54
CA LYS A 116 -23.95 -32.50 9.74
C LYS A 116 -23.62 -33.72 8.89
N ALA A 117 -22.45 -33.73 8.26
CA ALA A 117 -21.96 -34.87 7.50
C ALA A 117 -21.78 -36.10 8.40
N ASP A 118 -21.18 -35.94 9.59
CA ASP A 118 -21.01 -37.02 10.57
C ASP A 118 -22.36 -37.58 11.01
N ALA A 119 -23.36 -36.72 11.27
CA ALA A 119 -24.70 -37.15 11.63
C ALA A 119 -25.40 -37.93 10.50
N GLU A 120 -25.25 -37.48 9.23
CA GLU A 120 -25.80 -38.19 8.08
C GLU A 120 -25.12 -39.55 7.87
N ILE A 121 -23.79 -39.60 7.98
CA ILE A 121 -23.01 -40.83 7.87
C ILE A 121 -23.44 -41.82 8.96
N ALA A 122 -23.58 -41.37 10.20
CA ALA A 122 -24.06 -42.22 11.31
C ALA A 122 -25.48 -42.75 11.06
N ALA A 123 -26.39 -41.91 10.57
CA ALA A 123 -27.76 -42.32 10.24
C ALA A 123 -27.80 -43.38 9.12
N ARG A 124 -27.06 -43.15 8.02
CA ARG A 124 -26.95 -44.11 6.90
C ARG A 124 -26.28 -45.42 7.32
N THR A 125 -25.31 -45.36 8.22
CA THR A 125 -24.64 -46.55 8.76
C THR A 125 -25.64 -47.38 9.57
N ALA A 126 -26.39 -46.76 10.49
CA ALA A 126 -27.42 -47.44 11.28
C ALA A 126 -28.57 -48.01 10.41
N GLU A 127 -28.96 -47.31 9.33
CA GLU A 127 -29.93 -47.83 8.36
C GLU A 127 -29.38 -49.06 7.61
N SER A 128 -28.13 -48.98 7.14
CA SER A 128 -27.48 -50.09 6.44
C SER A 128 -27.31 -51.31 7.34
N GLU A 129 -26.95 -51.11 8.61
CA GLU A 129 -26.86 -52.19 9.60
C GLU A 129 -28.21 -52.89 9.81
N LYS A 130 -29.31 -52.13 9.89
CA LYS A 130 -30.67 -52.70 9.97
C LYS A 130 -31.04 -53.47 8.71
N ALA A 131 -30.73 -52.93 7.53
CA ALA A 131 -30.99 -53.60 6.26
C ALA A 131 -30.20 -54.91 6.15
N ILE A 132 -28.92 -54.90 6.53
CA ILE A 132 -28.07 -56.10 6.57
C ILE A 132 -28.62 -57.13 7.57
N ALA A 133 -29.07 -56.71 8.75
CA ALA A 133 -29.69 -57.60 9.73
C ALA A 133 -30.96 -58.26 9.17
N ALA A 134 -31.85 -57.48 8.54
CA ALA A 134 -33.06 -58.00 7.91
C ALA A 134 -32.74 -58.99 6.78
N ILE A 135 -31.77 -58.68 5.91
CA ILE A 135 -31.32 -59.59 4.85
C ILE A 135 -30.76 -60.88 5.45
N ARG A 136 -29.99 -60.80 6.54
CA ARG A 136 -29.44 -61.96 7.23
C ARG A 136 -30.55 -62.86 7.79
N ASP A 137 -31.56 -62.26 8.43
CA ASP A 137 -32.68 -63.00 9.01
C ASP A 137 -33.52 -63.68 7.91
N SER A 138 -33.86 -62.95 6.84
CA SER A 138 -34.55 -63.53 5.68
C SER A 138 -33.71 -64.59 4.96
N ALA A 139 -32.38 -64.44 4.88
CA ALA A 139 -31.52 -65.47 4.30
C ALA A 139 -31.56 -66.76 5.12
N VAL A 140 -31.56 -66.69 6.45
CA VAL A 140 -31.69 -67.86 7.33
C VAL A 140 -33.05 -68.54 7.14
N GLU A 141 -34.14 -67.78 7.04
CA GLU A 141 -35.48 -68.33 6.77
C GLU A 141 -35.56 -69.01 5.40
N ASN A 142 -35.03 -68.38 4.36
CA ASN A 142 -35.00 -68.96 3.01
C ASN A 142 -34.16 -70.24 2.97
N VAL A 143 -33.00 -70.28 3.64
CA VAL A 143 -32.19 -71.50 3.76
C VAL A 143 -32.96 -72.60 4.49
N LEU A 144 -33.68 -72.28 5.57
CA LEU A 144 -34.53 -73.23 6.28
C LEU A 144 -35.64 -73.81 5.38
N SER A 145 -36.30 -72.97 4.57
CA SER A 145 -37.32 -73.42 3.62
C SER A 145 -36.71 -74.37 2.58
N VAL A 146 -35.64 -73.94 1.91
CA VAL A 146 -34.97 -74.75 0.88
C VAL A 146 -34.45 -76.06 1.46
N ALA A 147 -33.90 -76.05 2.68
CA ALA A 147 -33.43 -77.27 3.34
C ALA A 147 -34.56 -78.25 3.66
N ARG A 148 -35.73 -77.76 4.10
CA ARG A 148 -36.93 -78.59 4.33
C ARG A 148 -37.45 -79.18 3.03
N ASP A 149 -37.63 -78.35 2.00
CA ASP A 149 -38.14 -78.77 0.70
C ASP A 149 -37.21 -79.82 0.06
N THR A 150 -35.89 -79.60 0.16
CA THR A 150 -34.89 -80.55 -0.36
C THR A 150 -34.87 -81.85 0.44
N ALA A 151 -34.97 -81.79 1.77
CA ALA A 151 -35.01 -82.99 2.61
C ALA A 151 -36.27 -83.82 2.37
N GLU A 152 -37.44 -83.19 2.24
CA GLU A 152 -38.70 -83.86 1.91
C GLU A 152 -38.64 -84.54 0.55
N ALA A 153 -38.10 -83.84 -0.48
CA ALA A 153 -37.90 -84.40 -1.81
C ALA A 153 -36.98 -85.63 -1.78
N LEU A 154 -35.87 -85.58 -1.02
CA LEU A 154 -34.94 -86.71 -0.87
C LEU A 154 -35.57 -87.90 -0.15
N VAL A 155 -36.32 -87.68 0.93
CA VAL A 155 -37.00 -88.74 1.69
C VAL A 155 -38.07 -89.43 0.85
N THR A 156 -38.84 -88.64 0.09
CA THR A 156 -39.83 -89.15 -0.86
C THR A 156 -39.17 -90.00 -1.96
N ALA A 157 -38.06 -89.53 -2.53
CA ALA A 157 -37.31 -90.26 -3.56
C ALA A 157 -36.70 -91.59 -3.05
N LEU A 158 -36.37 -91.68 -1.75
CA LEU A 158 -35.87 -92.87 -1.08
C LEU A 158 -36.97 -93.87 -0.66
N GLY A 159 -38.25 -93.56 -0.95
CA GLY A 159 -39.38 -94.48 -0.75
C GLY A 159 -39.96 -94.51 0.66
N ALA A 160 -39.60 -93.56 1.53
CA ALA A 160 -40.20 -93.41 2.85
C ALA A 160 -41.27 -92.30 2.84
N ASN A 161 -42.48 -92.59 3.30
CA ASN A 161 -43.53 -91.58 3.49
C ASN A 161 -43.46 -91.06 4.92
N VAL A 162 -42.76 -89.95 5.13
CA VAL A 162 -42.53 -89.35 6.44
C VAL A 162 -43.39 -88.09 6.56
N ASP A 163 -43.98 -87.89 7.74
CA ASP A 163 -44.76 -86.70 8.03
C ASP A 163 -43.94 -85.41 7.89
N ALA A 164 -44.49 -84.41 7.21
CA ALA A 164 -43.83 -83.13 6.94
C ALA A 164 -43.43 -82.41 8.25
N ALA A 165 -44.20 -82.60 9.33
CA ALA A 165 -43.85 -82.03 10.64
C ALA A 165 -42.60 -82.68 11.26
N ALA A 166 -42.37 -83.97 11.00
CA ALA A 166 -41.18 -84.68 11.47
C ALA A 166 -39.92 -84.20 10.72
N VAL A 167 -40.00 -84.02 9.40
CA VAL A 167 -38.91 -83.47 8.57
C VAL A 167 -38.59 -82.03 9.00
N ALA A 168 -39.61 -81.19 9.18
CA ALA A 168 -39.44 -79.82 9.66
C ALA A 168 -38.76 -79.78 11.03
N THR A 169 -39.14 -80.66 11.96
CA THR A 169 -38.53 -80.75 13.30
C THR A 169 -37.07 -81.19 13.24
N ALA A 170 -36.75 -82.21 12.43
CA ALA A 170 -35.38 -82.71 12.28
C ALA A 170 -34.43 -81.69 11.63
N VAL A 171 -34.86 -81.01 10.56
CA VAL A 171 -34.08 -79.95 9.91
C VAL A 171 -33.88 -78.77 10.86
N SER A 172 -34.92 -78.37 11.59
CA SER A 172 -34.82 -77.28 12.58
C SER A 172 -33.85 -77.63 13.72
N ALA A 173 -33.87 -78.88 14.19
CA ALA A 173 -32.95 -79.36 15.22
C ALA A 173 -31.50 -79.38 14.73
N ARG A 174 -31.26 -79.79 13.47
CA ARG A 174 -29.91 -79.78 12.89
C ARG A 174 -29.38 -78.37 12.62
N MET A 175 -30.24 -77.43 12.22
CA MET A 175 -29.83 -76.04 12.03
C MET A 175 -29.65 -75.27 13.34
N LYS A 176 -30.36 -75.64 14.41
CA LYS A 176 -30.15 -75.11 15.77
C LYS A 176 -28.99 -75.78 16.52
N GLY A 177 -28.43 -76.87 15.97
CA GLY A 177 -27.47 -77.75 16.66
C GLY A 177 -26.32 -78.17 15.77
N ASP A 178 -25.31 -77.31 15.70
CA ASP A 178 -23.88 -77.64 15.82
C ASP A 178 -23.25 -76.53 16.69
N ALA A 179 -23.29 -76.77 18.00
CA ALA A 179 -22.23 -76.38 18.92
C ALA A 179 -21.31 -77.59 19.08
#